data_AF-A0A2E6H670-F1
#
_entry.id   AF-A0A2E6H670-F1
#
_cell.length_a   1.000
_cell.length_b   1.000
_cell.length_c   1.000
_cell.angle_alpha   90.00
_cell.angle_beta   90.00
_cell.angle_gamma   90.00
#
_symmetry.space_group_name_H-M   'P 1'
#
loop_
_entity.id
_entity.type
_entity.pdbx_description
1 polymer ?
#
loop_
_entity_poly.entity_id
_entity_poly.type
_entity_poly.pdbx_seq_one_letter_code
_entity_poly.pdbx_strand_id
1 'polypeptide(L)' 'MANCKFCGKEIHWMKEGRKNVPVEMDGAKHECEQGKNAFKSAKTIEVSSLTPEQIAEYEKGINDANEKWNKKKKGK' A
#
# COMPACT_ATOMS: atom_id res chain seq x y z
N MET A 1 -0.63 -8.35 26.66
CA MET A 1 -1.69 -8.87 25.76
C MET A 1 -2.16 -7.71 24.90
N ALA A 2 -2.37 -7.93 23.61
CA ALA A 2 -2.82 -6.89 22.69
C ALA A 2 -4.28 -7.15 22.35
N ASN A 3 -5.04 -6.10 22.05
CA ASN A 3 -6.42 -6.23 21.60
C ASN A 3 -6.49 -5.81 20.14
N CYS A 4 -7.23 -6.57 19.33
CA CYS A 4 -7.51 -6.16 17.96
C CYS A 4 -8.31 -4.86 17.99
N LYS A 5 -7.79 -3.81 17.33
CA LYS A 5 -8.43 -2.49 17.26
C LYS A 5 -9.83 -2.50 16.64
N PHE A 6 -10.13 -3.51 15.82
CA PHE A 6 -11.38 -3.56 15.05
C PHE A 6 -12.48 -4.39 15.72
N CYS A 7 -12.15 -5.58 16.25
CA CYS A 7 -13.12 -6.46 16.91
C CYS A 7 -12.97 -6.56 18.43
N GLY A 8 -11.97 -5.91 19.02
CA GLY A 8 -11.73 -5.92 20.47
C GLY A 8 -11.21 -7.24 21.05
N LYS A 9 -11.18 -8.32 20.25
CA LYS A 9 -10.67 -9.63 20.67
C LYS A 9 -9.22 -9.55 21.13
N GLU A 10 -8.89 -10.35 22.14
CA GLU A 10 -7.52 -10.51 22.61
C GLU A 10 -6.68 -11.25 21.57
N ILE A 11 -5.53 -10.67 21.24
CA ILE A 11 -4.57 -11.18 20.26
C ILE A 11 -3.16 -11.20 20.86
N HIS A 12 -2.39 -12.17 20.41
CA HIS A 12 -0.98 -12.31 20.70
C HIS A 12 -0.18 -12.08 19.42
N TRP A 13 0.97 -11.41 19.53
CA TRP A 13 1.85 -11.23 18.38
C TRP A 13 2.91 -12.32 18.39
N MET A 14 2.83 -13.23 17.43
CA MET A 14 3.86 -14.24 17.22
C MET A 14 4.80 -13.80 16.10
N LYS A 15 6.09 -14.10 16.26
CA LYS A 15 7.10 -13.82 15.25
C LYS A 15 7.19 -15.01 14.30
N GLU A 16 6.63 -14.86 13.11
CA GLU A 16 6.73 -15.86 12.05
C GLU A 16 7.74 -15.38 11.01
N GLY A 17 8.99 -15.84 11.17
CA GLY A 17 10.13 -15.40 10.35
C GLY A 17 10.49 -13.93 10.54
N ARG A 18 10.32 -13.12 9.49
CA ARG A 18 10.62 -11.67 9.48
C ARG A 18 9.42 -10.78 9.82
N LYS A 19 8.23 -11.34 10.01
CA LYS A 19 6.99 -10.59 10.26
C LYS A 19 6.35 -11.01 11.56
N ASN A 20 5.68 -10.06 12.20
CA ASN A 20 4.85 -10.34 13.37
C ASN A 20 3.42 -10.60 12.88
N VAL A 21 2.87 -11.76 13.23
CA VAL A 21 1.54 -12.20 12.86
C VAL A 21 0.67 -12.19 14.12
N PRO A 22 -0.52 -11.57 14.08
CA PRO A 22 -1.45 -11.64 15.20
C PRO A 22 -2.11 -13.03 15.21
N VAL A 23 -2.17 -13.66 16.38
CA VAL A 23 -2.81 -14.94 16.64
C VAL A 23 -3.83 -14.81 17.78
N GLU A 24 -4.88 -15.62 17.73
CA GLU A 24 -5.84 -15.78 18.83
C GLU A 24 -5.27 -16.69 19.93
N MET A 25 -5.98 -16.83 21.05
CA MET A 25 -5.56 -17.68 22.17
C MET A 25 -5.41 -19.17 21.78
N ASP A 26 -6.18 -19.62 20.80
CA ASP A 26 -6.11 -20.97 20.22
C ASP A 26 -4.89 -21.17 19.29
N GLY A 27 -4.05 -20.15 19.12
CA GLY A 27 -2.88 -20.18 18.24
C GLY A 27 -3.20 -20.01 16.74
N ALA A 28 -4.49 -19.92 16.39
CA ALA A 28 -4.94 -19.63 15.04
C ALA A 28 -4.63 -18.16 14.66
N LYS A 29 -4.31 -17.92 13.39
CA LYS A 29 -4.08 -16.56 12.88
C LYS A 29 -5.35 -15.72 13.04
N HIS A 30 -5.22 -14.56 13.68
CA HIS A 30 -6.34 -13.66 13.88
C HIS A 30 -6.61 -12.86 12.59
N GLU A 31 -7.72 -13.16 11.93
CA GLU A 31 -8.19 -12.44 10.74
C GLU A 31 -9.54 -11.76 11.00
N CYS A 32 -9.50 -10.50 11.43
CA CYS A 32 -10.71 -9.72 11.69
C CYS A 32 -11.38 -9.23 10.40
N GLU A 33 -12.66 -9.54 10.21
CA GLU A 33 -13.46 -9.08 9.06
C GLU A 33 -13.65 -7.55 9.03
N GLN A 34 -13.87 -6.93 10.20
CA GLN A 34 -13.99 -5.47 10.31
C GLN A 34 -12.69 -4.78 9.89
N GLY A 35 -11.53 -5.37 10.24
CA GLY A 35 -10.23 -4.90 9.77
C GLY A 35 -10.11 -5.02 8.25
N LYS A 36 -10.45 -6.18 7.67
CA LYS A 36 -10.45 -6.39 6.22
C LYS A 36 -11.31 -5.37 5.48
N ASN A 37 -12.49 -5.03 6.00
CA ASN A 37 -13.37 -4.03 5.40
C ASN A 37 -12.82 -2.61 5.54
N ALA A 38 -12.19 -2.27 6.67
CA ALA A 38 -11.51 -0.99 6.83
C ALA A 38 -10.37 -0.82 5.80
N PHE A 39 -9.58 -1.86 5.55
CA PHE A 39 -8.54 -1.83 4.51
C PHE A 39 -9.12 -1.73 3.09
N LYS A 40 -10.26 -2.38 2.80
CA LYS A 40 -10.95 -2.22 1.51
C LYS A 40 -11.50 -0.82 1.29
N SER A 41 -11.95 -0.16 2.37
CA SER A 41 -12.44 1.22 2.32
C SER A 41 -11.32 2.27 2.26
N ALA A 42 -10.08 1.88 2.59
CA ALA A 42 -8.93 2.76 2.50
C ALA A 42 -8.61 3.01 1.02
N LYS A 43 -9.25 4.05 0.46
CA LYS A 43 -9.05 4.65 -0.86
C LYS A 43 -8.23 3.77 -1.81
N THR A 44 -8.88 2.75 -2.37
CA THR A 44 -8.34 2.02 -3.51
C THR A 44 -8.17 3.04 -4.64
N ILE A 45 -6.94 3.50 -4.88
CA ILE A 45 -6.63 4.32 -6.04
C ILE A 45 -6.71 3.36 -7.22
N GLU A 46 -7.86 3.32 -7.89
CA GLU A 46 -8.00 2.54 -9.12
C GLU A 46 -7.10 3.17 -10.19
N VAL A 47 -6.24 2.34 -10.81
CA VAL A 47 -5.29 2.75 -11.86
C VAL A 47 -6.00 3.42 -13.05
N SER A 48 -7.30 3.16 -13.22
CA SER A 48 -8.21 3.74 -14.21
C SER A 48 -8.75 5.13 -13.88
N SER A 49 -8.43 5.71 -12.72
CA SER A 49 -8.94 7.04 -12.31
C SER A 49 -8.23 8.22 -12.99
N LEU A 50 -7.24 7.95 -13.86
CA LEU A 50 -6.51 8.98 -14.58
C LEU A 50 -7.33 9.44 -15.80
N THR A 51 -7.78 10.69 -15.77
CA THR A 51 -8.43 11.31 -16.92
C THR A 51 -7.41 11.51 -18.07
N PRO A 52 -7.84 11.53 -19.34
CA PRO A 52 -6.94 11.76 -20.48
C PRO A 52 -6.09 13.03 -20.37
N GLU A 53 -6.62 14.06 -19.72
CA GLU A 53 -5.92 15.33 -19.49
C GLU A 53 -4.75 15.16 -18.51
N GLN A 54 -4.94 14.40 -17.43
CA GLN A 54 -3.88 14.10 -16.46
C GLN A 54 -2.78 13.25 -17.08
N ILE A 55 -3.13 12.28 -17.93
CA ILE A 55 -2.16 11.45 -18.65
C ILE A 55 -1.27 12.32 -19.55
N ALA A 56 -1.87 13.25 -20.31
CA ALA A 56 -1.13 14.16 -21.18
C ALA A 56 -0.17 15.08 -20.41
N GLU A 57 -0.54 15.52 -19.19
CA GLU A 57 0.33 16.31 -18.32
C GLU A 57 1.53 15.47 -17.83
N TYR A 58 1.29 14.23 -17.39
CA TYR A 58 2.35 13.32 -16.98
C TYR A 58 3.30 12.98 -18.12
N GLU A 59 2.79 12.73 -19.33
CA GLU A 59 3.61 12.45 -20.52
C GLU A 59 4.51 13.63 -20.90
N LYS A 60 3.99 14.86 -20.82
CA LYS A 60 4.81 16.07 -21.04
C LYS A 60 5.94 16.18 -20.03
N GLY A 61 5.66 15.95 -18.74
CA GLY A 61 6.68 15.99 -17.68
C GLY A 61 7.75 14.92 -17.86
N ILE A 62 7.38 13.70 -18.28
CA ILE A 62 8.31 12.61 -18.55
C ILE A 62 9.21 12.93 -19.75
N ASN A 63 8.65 13.47 -20.84
CA ASN A 63 9.41 13.82 -22.03
C ASN A 63 10.40 14.98 -21.77
N ASP A 64 10.00 16.02 -21.03
CA ASP A 64 10.88 17.12 -20.63
C ASP A 64 12.03 16.63 -19.73
N ALA A 65 11.73 15.77 -18.76
CA ALA A 65 12.74 15.17 -17.89
C ALA A 65 13.73 14.30 -18.67
N ASN A 66 13.23 13.52 -19.64
CA ASN A 66 14.06 12.66 -20.48
C ASN A 66 14.96 13.47 -21.43
N GLU A 67 14.46 14.55 -22.01
CA GLU A 67 15.25 15.47 -22.83
C GLU A 67 16.39 16.11 -22.02
N LYS A 68 16.09 16.62 -20.82
CA LYS A 68 17.08 17.19 -19.91
C LYS A 68 18.14 16.18 -19.50
N TRP A 69 17.73 14.94 -19.22
CA TRP A 69 18.65 13.87 -18.87
C TRP A 69 19.55 13.44 -20.04
N ASN A 70 18.99 13.32 -21.25
CA ASN A 70 19.73 12.96 -22.45
C ASN A 70 20.72 14.06 -22.85
N LYS A 71 20.34 15.34 -22.72
CA LYS A 71 21.23 16.48 -22.92
C LYS A 71 22.39 16.51 -21.92
N LYS A 72 22.12 16.18 -20.66
CA LYS A 72 23.15 16.04 -19.61
C LYS A 72 24.10 14.86 -19.87
N LYS A 73 23.62 13.79 -20.53
CA LYS A 73 24.43 12.64 -20.94
C LYS A 73 25.28 12.89 -22.19
N LYS A 74 24.78 13.66 -23.16
CA LYS A 74 25.52 14.01 -24.39
C LYS A 74 26.57 15.12 -24.19
N GLY A 75 26.48 15.87 -23.09
CA GLY A 75 27.46 16.91 -22.70
C GLY A 75 28.55 16.42 -21.75
N LYS A 76 28.69 15.10 -21.55
CA LYS A 76 29.69 14.46 -20.69
C LYS A 76 30.49 13.45 -21.51
#